data_AF-A0A7G1KS35-F1
#
_entry.id   AF-A0A7G1KS35-F1
#
_cell.length_a   1.000
_cell.length_b   1.000
_cell.length_c   1.000
_cell.angle_alpha   90.00
_cell.angle_beta   90.00
_cell.angle_gamma   90.00
#
_symmetry.space_group_name_H-M   'P 1'
#
loop_
_entity.id
_entity.type
_entity.pdbx_description
1 polymer ?
#
loop_
_entity_poly.entity_id
_entity_poly.type
_entity_poly.pdbx_seq_one_letter_code
_entity_poly.pdbx_strand_id
1 'polypeptide(L)'
;MRGARPAGPPPAKPAFRKANGAIVIPPGEAIEVRRVVDRDGATQIAGHHHVVRFAWAGRHVTLRLDGHLMHAIADGALIGTWPCPISRDQLGRVRGASTVTAPLPPAPRPAGSLRAQRRVHESGRILVAGQRIKLGPRNRGKLVTVVIEDTHLRVLHGEEELAVRPRRTTKPITRFYVTGKGATPEDRSSIS
;
A
#
# COMPACT_ATOMS: atom_id res chain seq x y z
N MET A 1 22.07 -3.45 -48.14
CA MET A 1 20.80 -3.20 -47.43
C MET A 1 21.11 -2.98 -45.96
N ARG A 2 20.92 -1.77 -45.41
CA ARG A 2 21.18 -1.45 -43.99
C ARG A 2 19.86 -1.51 -43.22
N GLY A 3 19.78 -2.39 -42.21
CA GLY A 3 18.61 -2.60 -41.38
C GLY A 3 18.22 -1.38 -40.56
N ALA A 4 16.91 -1.19 -40.38
CA ALA A 4 16.35 -0.14 -39.54
C ALA A 4 16.71 -0.39 -38.07
N ARG A 5 17.13 0.67 -37.38
CA ARG A 5 17.45 0.64 -35.95
C ARG A 5 16.14 0.55 -35.14
N PRO A 6 16.04 -0.31 -34.11
CA PRO A 6 14.84 -0.37 -33.27
C PRO A 6 14.56 0.99 -32.63
N ALA A 7 13.30 1.42 -32.65
CA ALA A 7 12.87 2.62 -31.94
C ALA A 7 13.09 2.42 -30.43
N GLY A 8 13.66 3.43 -29.76
CA GLY A 8 13.88 3.41 -28.32
C GLY A 8 12.57 3.33 -27.52
N PRO A 9 12.66 3.12 -26.20
CA PRO A 9 11.49 3.01 -25.33
C PRO A 9 10.59 4.27 -25.45
N PRO A 10 9.27 4.11 -25.32
CA PRO A 10 8.32 5.19 -25.50
C PRO A 10 8.66 6.39 -24.58
N PRO A 11 8.49 7.64 -25.06
CA PRO A 11 8.80 8.82 -24.28
C PRO A 11 7.96 8.84 -22.99
N ALA A 12 8.56 9.37 -21.91
CA ALA A 12 7.86 9.57 -20.65
C ALA A 12 6.54 10.34 -20.85
N LYS A 13 5.51 10.02 -20.07
CA LYS A 13 4.21 10.72 -20.10
C LYS A 13 4.44 12.24 -20.04
N PRO A 14 3.71 13.04 -20.84
CA PRO A 14 3.96 14.46 -20.94
C PRO A 14 3.81 15.12 -19.57
N ALA A 15 4.80 15.94 -19.21
CA ALA A 15 4.72 16.81 -18.04
C ALA A 15 3.52 17.75 -18.17
N PHE A 16 2.89 18.12 -17.05
CA PHE A 16 1.82 19.09 -17.05
C PHE A 16 2.19 20.37 -17.82
N ARG A 17 1.28 20.81 -18.70
CA ARG A 17 1.41 22.11 -19.37
C ARG A 17 1.41 23.21 -18.32
N LYS A 18 2.33 24.17 -18.45
CA LYS A 18 2.37 25.35 -17.58
C LYS A 18 1.69 26.52 -18.28
N ALA A 19 0.83 27.24 -17.58
CA ALA A 19 0.28 28.52 -17.99
C ALA A 19 0.48 29.52 -16.85
N ASN A 20 1.02 30.70 -17.16
CA ASN A 20 1.24 31.78 -16.20
C ASN A 20 1.98 31.34 -14.91
N GLY A 21 2.99 30.47 -15.05
CA GLY A 21 3.79 29.97 -13.93
C GLY A 21 3.14 28.88 -13.08
N ALA A 22 1.90 28.49 -13.37
CA ALA A 22 1.18 27.39 -12.70
C ALA A 22 1.01 26.18 -13.63
N ILE A 23 0.97 24.99 -13.03
CA ILE A 23 0.60 23.74 -13.70
C ILE A 23 -0.91 23.79 -14.01
N VAL A 24 -1.26 23.56 -15.27
CA VAL A 24 -2.64 23.41 -15.72
C VAL A 24 -3.07 21.96 -15.50
N ILE A 25 -4.08 21.76 -14.64
CA ILE A 25 -4.59 20.45 -14.26
C ILE A 25 -5.96 20.26 -14.90
N PRO A 26 -6.11 19.32 -15.85
CA PRO A 26 -7.40 19.03 -16.47
C PRO A 26 -8.49 18.70 -15.44
N PRO A 27 -9.78 19.04 -15.69
CA PRO A 27 -10.91 18.60 -14.89
C PRO A 27 -10.83 17.11 -14.52
N GLY A 28 -11.03 16.78 -13.23
CA GLY A 28 -10.93 15.40 -12.73
C GLY A 28 -9.52 14.82 -12.56
N GLU A 29 -8.44 15.48 -12.99
CA GLU A 29 -7.09 15.00 -12.71
C GLU A 29 -6.56 15.41 -11.33
N ALA A 30 -5.74 14.52 -10.76
CA ALA A 30 -5.00 14.73 -9.54
C ALA A 30 -3.53 15.03 -9.85
N ILE A 31 -2.83 15.63 -8.88
CA ILE A 31 -1.37 15.80 -8.91
C ILE A 31 -0.70 14.90 -7.88
N GLU A 32 0.52 14.47 -8.17
CA GLU A 32 1.37 13.76 -7.21
C GLU A 32 2.53 14.64 -6.76
N VAL A 33 2.80 14.63 -5.46
CA VAL A 33 3.83 15.45 -4.84
C VAL A 33 4.58 14.61 -3.83
N ARG A 34 5.90 14.49 -3.99
CA ARG A 34 6.75 13.80 -3.01
C ARG A 34 7.13 14.76 -1.88
N ARG A 35 6.93 14.34 -0.63
CA ARG A 35 7.30 15.08 0.57
C ARG A 35 8.00 14.17 1.58
N VAL A 36 8.83 14.77 2.43
CA VAL A 36 9.41 14.11 3.59
C VAL A 36 8.47 14.38 4.77
N VAL A 37 8.15 13.35 5.54
CA VAL A 37 7.43 13.51 6.79
C VAL A 37 8.40 14.03 7.85
N ASP A 38 8.05 15.09 8.55
CA ASP A 38 8.83 15.65 9.64
C ASP A 38 8.86 14.72 10.87
N ARG A 39 9.60 15.14 11.91
CA ARG A 39 9.72 14.42 13.18
C ARG A 39 8.39 14.22 13.92
N ASP A 40 7.41 15.07 13.66
CA ASP A 40 6.11 15.05 14.32
C ASP A 40 5.09 14.21 13.53
N GLY A 41 5.52 13.61 12.41
CA GLY A 41 4.68 12.76 11.58
C GLY A 41 3.83 13.52 10.57
N ALA A 42 4.20 14.76 10.24
CA ALA A 42 3.44 15.65 9.39
C ALA A 42 4.22 16.10 8.15
N THR A 43 3.52 16.74 7.21
CA THR A 43 4.08 17.24 5.95
C THR A 43 3.52 18.62 5.62
N GLN A 44 4.35 19.45 4.99
CA GLN A 44 3.98 20.77 4.50
C GLN A 44 3.45 20.70 3.07
N ILE A 45 2.25 21.26 2.85
CA ILE A 45 1.54 21.27 1.57
C ILE A 45 1.04 22.69 1.31
N ALA A 46 1.74 23.43 0.45
CA ALA A 46 1.39 24.80 0.07
C ALA A 46 1.05 25.73 1.27
N GLY A 47 1.81 25.60 2.37
CA GLY A 47 1.62 26.39 3.59
C GLY A 47 0.76 25.70 4.67
N HIS A 48 0.12 24.58 4.36
CA HIS A 48 -0.64 23.78 5.32
C HIS A 48 0.23 22.68 5.94
N HIS A 49 0.23 22.61 7.27
CA HIS A 49 0.81 21.49 8.02
C HIS A 49 -0.25 20.40 8.16
N HIS A 50 0.05 19.19 7.66
CA HIS A 50 -0.90 18.07 7.71
C HIS A 50 -0.26 16.83 8.32
N VAL A 51 -0.87 16.30 9.38
CA VAL A 51 -0.40 15.11 10.09
C VAL A 51 -0.74 13.85 9.30
N VAL A 52 0.28 13.13 8.83
CA VAL A 52 0.12 11.86 8.11
C VAL A 52 0.09 10.71 9.10
N ARG A 53 1.16 10.57 9.91
CA ARG A 53 1.35 9.61 11.02
C ARG A 53 2.82 9.61 11.44
N PHE A 54 3.09 9.54 12.75
CA PHE A 54 4.43 9.46 13.31
C PHE A 54 5.27 8.27 12.78
N ALA A 55 4.62 7.13 12.45
CA ALA A 55 5.29 5.95 11.92
C ALA A 55 6.03 6.18 10.58
N TRP A 56 5.78 7.31 9.91
CA TRP A 56 6.43 7.69 8.65
C TRP A 56 7.44 8.83 8.81
N ALA A 57 7.70 9.31 10.02
CA ALA A 57 8.68 10.37 10.29
C ALA A 57 10.04 10.08 9.64
N GLY A 58 10.62 11.08 8.97
CA GLY A 58 11.88 10.98 8.23
C GLY A 58 11.80 10.20 6.91
N ARG A 59 10.62 9.69 6.52
CA ARG A 59 10.42 8.93 5.27
C ARG A 59 9.77 9.78 4.19
N HIS A 60 10.01 9.41 2.94
CA HIS A 60 9.32 10.01 1.82
C HIS A 60 7.93 9.38 1.62
N VAL A 61 6.94 10.23 1.40
CA VAL A 61 5.58 9.88 1.01
C VAL A 61 5.20 10.61 -0.26
N THR A 62 4.45 9.94 -1.12
CA THR A 62 3.80 10.55 -2.27
C THR A 62 2.39 10.96 -1.86
N LEU A 63 2.08 12.24 -2.02
CA LEU A 63 0.76 12.80 -1.76
C LEU A 63 0.07 13.00 -3.10
N ARG A 64 -1.07 12.35 -3.29
CA ARG A 64 -1.92 12.52 -4.45
C ARG A 64 -3.11 13.39 -4.08
N LEU A 65 -3.25 14.53 -4.75
CA LEU A 65 -4.23 15.57 -4.43
C LEU A 65 -5.14 15.83 -5.64
N ASP A 66 -6.45 15.71 -5.48
CA ASP A 66 -7.44 15.98 -6.53
C ASP A 66 -8.25 17.27 -6.31
N GLY A 67 -8.03 17.94 -5.18
CA GLY A 67 -8.72 19.17 -4.76
C GLY A 67 -9.92 18.93 -3.85
N HIS A 68 -10.31 17.67 -3.63
CA HIS A 68 -11.34 17.25 -2.68
C HIS A 68 -10.79 16.27 -1.64
N LEU A 69 -10.04 15.26 -2.09
CA LEU A 69 -9.32 14.28 -1.28
C LEU A 69 -7.81 14.40 -1.47
N MET A 70 -7.11 14.00 -0.41
CA MET A 70 -5.68 13.78 -0.39
C MET A 70 -5.40 12.34 0.01
N HIS A 71 -4.65 11.63 -0.82
CA HIS A 71 -4.19 10.27 -0.56
C HIS A 71 -2.68 10.28 -0.29
N ALA A 72 -2.25 9.70 0.82
CA ALA A 72 -0.83 9.48 1.08
C ALA A 72 -0.45 8.04 0.71
N ILE A 73 0.63 7.90 -0.05
CA ILE A 73 1.15 6.63 -0.55
C ILE A 73 2.60 6.49 -0.09
N ALA A 74 2.93 5.33 0.49
CA ALA A 74 4.29 4.98 0.86
C ALA A 74 4.59 3.53 0.47
N ASP A 75 5.80 3.28 -0.03
CA ASP A 75 6.24 1.94 -0.47
C ASP A 75 5.24 1.26 -1.44
N GLY A 76 4.57 2.05 -2.27
CA GLY A 76 3.55 1.57 -3.23
C GLY A 76 2.19 1.19 -2.61
N ALA A 77 1.94 1.50 -1.34
CA ALA A 77 0.68 1.25 -0.65
C ALA A 77 0.01 2.55 -0.21
N LEU A 78 -1.32 2.61 -0.28
CA LEU A 78 -2.11 3.70 0.30
C LEU A 78 -2.03 3.61 1.83
N ILE A 79 -1.55 4.66 2.49
CA ILE A 79 -1.38 4.70 3.95
C ILE A 79 -2.42 5.56 4.65
N GLY A 80 -3.15 6.38 3.91
CA GLY A 80 -4.28 7.16 4.42
C GLY A 80 -4.95 8.03 3.37
N THR A 81 -6.17 8.47 3.69
CA THR A 81 -6.99 9.37 2.89
C THR A 81 -7.58 10.42 3.82
N TRP A 82 -7.54 11.69 3.40
CA TRP A 82 -8.07 12.84 4.13
C TRP A 82 -8.75 13.83 3.18
N PRO A 83 -9.54 14.78 3.69
CA PRO A 83 -9.93 15.95 2.92
C PRO A 83 -8.70 16.70 2.40
N CYS A 84 -8.74 17.16 1.16
CA CYS A 84 -7.67 17.93 0.56
C CYS A 84 -7.58 19.30 1.26
N PRO A 85 -6.43 19.69 1.84
CA PRO A 85 -6.29 20.94 2.57
C PRO A 85 -6.23 22.18 1.66
N ILE A 86 -6.11 21.98 0.35
CA ILE A 86 -5.96 23.03 -0.66
C ILE A 86 -6.97 22.88 -1.78
N SER A 87 -7.40 24.00 -2.35
CA SER A 87 -8.35 24.01 -3.46
C SER A 87 -7.69 23.60 -4.78
N ARG A 88 -8.54 23.30 -5.77
CA ARG A 88 -8.10 22.94 -7.13
C ARG A 88 -7.19 24.01 -7.77
N ASP A 89 -7.50 25.29 -7.58
CA ASP A 89 -6.70 26.40 -8.12
C ASP A 89 -5.31 26.48 -7.47
N GLN A 90 -5.20 26.02 -6.23
CA GLN A 90 -3.93 25.98 -5.50
C GLN A 90 -3.07 24.78 -5.92
N LEU A 91 -3.65 23.68 -6.40
CA LEU A 91 -2.92 22.51 -6.89
C LEU A 91 -1.88 22.89 -7.96
N GLY A 92 -2.25 23.76 -8.90
CA GLY A 92 -1.37 24.22 -9.98
C GLY A 92 -0.14 24.98 -9.48
N ARG A 93 -0.16 25.48 -8.24
CA ARG A 93 0.94 26.23 -7.60
C ARG A 93 1.79 25.36 -6.67
N VAL A 94 1.44 24.09 -6.50
CA VAL A 94 2.20 23.19 -5.61
C VAL A 94 3.57 22.88 -6.20
N ARG A 95 4.63 23.20 -5.46
CA ARG A 95 6.01 22.95 -5.89
C ARG A 95 6.32 21.45 -5.97
N GLY A 96 6.95 21.04 -7.06
CA GLY A 96 7.32 19.65 -7.29
C GLY A 96 6.14 18.72 -7.57
N ALA A 97 5.02 19.28 -8.05
CA ALA A 97 3.90 18.51 -8.55
C ALA A 97 4.26 17.82 -9.87
N SER A 98 3.87 16.56 -9.99
CA SER A 98 4.03 15.72 -11.16
C SER A 98 2.69 15.10 -11.55
N THR A 99 2.55 14.76 -12.82
CA THR A 99 1.39 14.03 -13.33
C THR A 99 1.33 12.65 -12.72
N VAL A 100 0.12 12.21 -12.41
CA VAL A 100 -0.10 10.85 -11.93
C VAL A 100 0.27 9.87 -13.05
N THR A 101 1.21 8.98 -12.76
CA THR A 101 1.61 7.94 -13.70
C THR A 101 0.92 6.60 -13.46
N ALA A 102 0.50 6.32 -12.22
CA ALA A 102 -0.05 5.03 -11.79
C ALA A 102 -1.49 5.13 -11.21
N PRO A 103 -2.31 4.07 -11.30
CA PRO A 103 -3.58 4.01 -10.58
C PRO A 103 -3.34 4.11 -9.07
N LEU A 104 -4.35 4.61 -8.33
CA LEU A 104 -4.26 4.69 -6.87
C LEU A 104 -4.08 3.26 -6.32
N PRO A 105 -3.07 3.02 -5.47
CA PRO A 105 -2.94 1.72 -4.83
C PRO A 105 -4.21 1.38 -4.05
N PRO A 106 -4.64 0.10 -4.04
CA PRO A 106 -5.80 -0.29 -3.26
C PRO A 106 -5.59 0.07 -1.80
N ALA A 107 -6.66 0.53 -1.14
CA ALA A 107 -6.63 0.77 0.30
C ALA A 107 -6.20 -0.50 1.04
N PRO A 108 -5.46 -0.39 2.15
CA PRO A 108 -5.23 -1.52 3.04
C PRO A 108 -6.61 -2.06 3.43
N ARG A 109 -6.84 -3.34 3.16
CA ARG A 109 -8.11 -3.96 3.55
C ARG A 109 -8.29 -3.79 5.06
N PRO A 110 -9.49 -3.44 5.55
CA PRO A 110 -9.76 -3.39 6.98
C PRO A 110 -9.28 -4.68 7.64
N ALA A 111 -8.59 -4.59 8.77
CA ALA A 111 -8.21 -5.81 9.48
C ALA A 111 -9.51 -6.41 10.06
N GLY A 112 -9.84 -7.60 9.56
CA GLY A 112 -11.13 -8.27 9.70
C GLY A 112 -11.50 -8.97 8.39
N SER A 113 -11.13 -8.40 7.25
CA SER A 113 -11.35 -9.01 5.93
C SER A 113 -10.20 -9.91 5.47
N LEU A 114 -9.06 -9.86 6.15
CA LEU A 114 -7.87 -10.61 5.77
C LEU A 114 -7.93 -12.04 6.30
N ARG A 115 -8.05 -13.00 5.39
CA ARG A 115 -8.01 -14.43 5.69
C ARG A 115 -6.74 -15.05 5.14
N ALA A 116 -6.03 -15.82 5.96
CA ALA A 116 -4.83 -16.55 5.55
C ALA A 116 -5.00 -18.03 5.84
N GLN A 117 -4.84 -18.88 4.83
CA GLN A 117 -4.78 -20.32 5.04
C GLN A 117 -3.36 -20.76 5.38
N ARG A 118 -3.21 -21.57 6.42
CA ARG A 118 -1.92 -22.13 6.84
C ARG A 118 -2.08 -23.59 7.20
N ARG A 119 -1.19 -24.43 6.67
CA ARG A 119 -1.04 -25.79 7.17
C ARG A 119 -0.26 -25.75 8.48
N VAL A 120 -0.79 -26.39 9.51
CA VAL A 120 -0.10 -26.50 10.79
C VAL A 120 1.11 -27.40 10.63
N HIS A 121 2.29 -26.87 10.96
CA HIS A 121 3.54 -27.61 10.92
C HIS A 121 3.51 -28.81 11.89
N GLU A 122 4.36 -29.81 11.67
CA GLU A 122 4.48 -30.98 12.56
C GLU A 122 4.79 -30.59 14.00
N SER A 123 5.43 -29.44 14.23
CA SER A 123 5.64 -28.90 15.57
C SER A 123 4.37 -28.30 16.23
N GLY A 124 3.21 -28.34 15.58
CA GLY A 124 1.95 -27.74 16.06
C GLY A 124 1.96 -26.20 16.02
N ARG A 125 2.69 -25.59 15.08
CA ARG A 125 2.86 -24.13 14.97
C ARG A 125 2.49 -23.64 13.57
N ILE A 126 2.05 -22.39 13.48
CA ILE A 126 1.84 -21.66 12.22
C ILE A 126 2.53 -20.30 12.26
N LEU A 127 2.81 -19.73 11.09
CA LEU A 127 3.31 -18.37 10.92
C LEU A 127 2.29 -17.54 10.12
N VAL A 128 1.81 -16.45 10.70
CA VAL A 128 0.87 -15.51 10.07
C VAL A 128 1.28 -14.08 10.41
N ALA A 129 1.37 -13.20 9.42
CA ALA A 129 1.75 -11.79 9.61
C ALA A 129 3.05 -11.59 10.42
N GLY A 130 4.03 -12.49 10.26
CA GLY A 130 5.28 -12.47 11.03
C GLY A 130 5.17 -13.00 12.47
N GLN A 131 3.98 -13.36 12.94
CA GLN A 131 3.72 -13.90 14.28
C GLN A 131 3.65 -15.43 14.25
N ARG A 132 4.46 -16.09 15.09
CA ARG A 132 4.38 -17.54 15.31
C ARG A 132 3.28 -17.85 16.33
N ILE A 133 2.36 -18.74 15.98
CA ILE A 133 1.24 -19.16 16.83
C ILE A 133 1.37 -20.65 17.12
N LYS A 134 1.32 -21.04 18.39
CA LYS A 134 1.27 -22.45 18.84
C LYS A 134 -0.18 -22.88 18.96
N LEU A 135 -0.58 -23.87 18.16
CA LEU A 135 -1.92 -24.48 18.15
C LEU A 135 -1.93 -25.87 18.80
N GLY A 136 -0.75 -26.40 19.13
CA GLY A 136 -0.58 -27.68 19.80
C GLY A 136 -0.52 -28.87 18.83
N PRO A 137 -0.11 -30.04 19.33
CA PRO A 137 0.09 -31.24 18.52
C PRO A 137 -1.21 -31.80 17.93
N ARG A 138 -2.37 -31.61 18.58
CA ARG A 138 -3.69 -32.07 18.10
C ARG A 138 -4.11 -31.47 16.75
N ASN A 139 -3.51 -30.35 16.36
CA ASN A 139 -3.86 -29.63 15.14
C ASN A 139 -2.81 -29.80 14.03
N ARG A 140 -1.81 -30.67 14.19
CA ARG A 140 -0.77 -30.95 13.18
C ARG A 140 -1.37 -31.35 11.83
N GLY A 141 -0.80 -30.85 10.73
CA GLY A 141 -1.23 -31.18 9.38
C GLY A 141 -2.56 -30.57 8.94
N LYS A 142 -3.38 -30.03 9.86
CA LYS A 142 -4.65 -29.38 9.51
C LYS A 142 -4.43 -28.11 8.70
N LEU A 143 -5.31 -27.84 7.75
CA LEU A 143 -5.36 -26.58 7.02
C LEU A 143 -6.28 -25.61 7.78
N VAL A 144 -5.68 -24.64 8.47
CA VAL A 144 -6.44 -23.66 9.27
C VAL A 144 -6.59 -22.36 8.51
N THR A 145 -7.73 -21.69 8.70
CA THR A 145 -7.99 -20.35 8.21
C THR A 145 -7.82 -19.36 9.35
N VAL A 146 -6.90 -18.40 9.19
CA VAL A 146 -6.67 -17.34 10.17
C VAL A 146 -7.35 -16.07 9.68
N VAL A 147 -8.37 -15.62 10.40
CA VAL A 147 -8.99 -14.30 10.23
C VAL A 147 -8.15 -13.31 11.02
N ILE A 148 -7.64 -12.31 10.31
CA ILE A 148 -6.72 -11.31 10.86
C ILE A 148 -7.52 -10.04 11.10
N GLU A 149 -7.86 -9.79 12.36
CA GLU A 149 -8.56 -8.59 12.81
C GLU A 149 -7.57 -7.51 13.28
N ASP A 150 -8.08 -6.37 13.74
CA ASP A 150 -7.25 -5.24 14.19
C ASP A 150 -6.41 -5.60 15.43
N THR A 151 -7.04 -6.26 16.41
CA THR A 151 -6.45 -6.52 17.73
C THR A 151 -6.17 -8.00 17.97
N HIS A 152 -6.84 -8.90 17.26
CA HIS A 152 -6.75 -10.34 17.47
C HIS A 152 -6.67 -11.12 16.16
N LEU A 153 -6.23 -12.36 16.26
CA LEU A 153 -6.12 -13.35 15.21
C LEU A 153 -7.01 -14.52 15.60
N ARG A 154 -8.04 -14.79 14.80
CA ARG A 154 -8.94 -15.93 15.01
C ARG A 154 -8.52 -17.06 14.09
N VAL A 155 -8.24 -18.22 14.65
CA VAL A 155 -7.80 -19.40 13.93
C VAL A 155 -8.97 -20.38 13.86
N LEU A 156 -9.42 -20.67 12.66
CA LEU A 156 -10.57 -21.51 12.36
C LEU A 156 -10.12 -22.77 11.62
N HIS A 157 -10.83 -23.87 11.82
CA HIS A 157 -10.73 -25.09 11.00
C HIS A 157 -12.13 -25.48 10.54
N GLY A 158 -12.47 -25.13 9.29
CA GLY A 158 -13.87 -25.13 8.86
C GLY A 158 -14.64 -24.03 9.60
N GLU A 159 -15.70 -24.41 10.31
CA GLU A 159 -16.51 -23.53 11.14
C GLU A 159 -16.06 -23.50 12.62
N GLU A 160 -15.19 -24.43 13.02
CA GLU A 160 -14.70 -24.54 14.40
C GLU A 160 -13.61 -23.49 14.69
N GLU A 161 -13.79 -22.69 15.75
CA GLU A 161 -12.77 -21.78 16.25
C GLU A 161 -11.77 -22.49 17.16
N LEU A 162 -10.54 -22.66 16.66
CA LEU A 162 -9.46 -23.35 17.37
C LEU A 162 -8.76 -22.46 18.40
N ALA A 163 -8.59 -21.18 18.10
CA ALA A 163 -7.92 -20.23 18.99
C ALA A 163 -8.13 -18.77 18.59
N VAL A 164 -8.22 -17.91 19.60
CA VAL A 164 -8.06 -16.46 19.48
C VAL A 164 -6.73 -16.06 20.10
N ARG A 165 -5.93 -15.25 19.39
CA ARG A 165 -4.64 -14.76 19.88
C ARG A 165 -4.50 -13.27 19.65
N PRO A 166 -3.94 -12.51 20.59
CA PRO A 166 -3.69 -11.09 20.38
C PRO A 166 -2.72 -10.91 19.21
N ARG A 167 -3.02 -9.92 18.37
CA ARG A 167 -2.18 -9.54 17.25
C ARG A 167 -1.03 -8.68 17.77
N ARG A 168 0.19 -9.19 17.68
CA ARG A 168 1.39 -8.52 18.21
C ARG A 168 1.89 -7.37 17.34
N THR A 169 1.37 -7.22 16.13
CA THR A 169 1.77 -6.14 15.23
C THR A 169 0.57 -5.58 14.47
N THR A 170 0.34 -4.27 14.60
CA THR A 170 -0.68 -3.52 13.85
C THR A 170 -0.17 -3.04 12.50
N LYS A 171 1.07 -3.40 12.12
CA LYS A 171 1.64 -3.04 10.82
C LYS A 171 0.73 -3.57 9.69
N PRO A 172 0.50 -2.77 8.65
CA PRO A 172 -0.30 -3.21 7.51
C PRO A 172 0.34 -4.44 6.86
N ILE A 173 -0.49 -5.42 6.50
CA ILE A 173 -0.03 -6.63 5.81
C ILE A 173 0.00 -6.30 4.32
N THR A 174 1.21 -6.08 3.80
CA THR A 174 1.43 -5.68 2.40
C THR A 174 1.83 -6.85 1.48
N ARG A 175 2.14 -8.01 2.06
CA ARG A 175 2.67 -9.17 1.34
C ARG A 175 1.74 -10.37 1.47
N PHE A 176 1.18 -10.80 0.33
CA PHE A 176 0.34 -11.98 0.20
C PHE A 176 1.09 -13.02 -0.62
N TYR A 177 1.59 -14.06 0.03
CA TYR A 177 2.21 -15.20 -0.65
C TYR A 177 1.45 -16.47 -0.34
N VAL A 178 1.23 -17.27 -1.37
CA VAL A 178 0.90 -18.68 -1.26
C VAL A 178 2.23 -19.41 -1.15
N THR A 179 2.43 -20.16 -0.08
CA THR A 179 3.64 -20.96 0.11
C THR A 179 3.21 -22.36 0.52
N GLY A 180 3.54 -23.34 -0.32
CA GLY A 180 3.24 -24.75 -0.14
C GLY A 180 4.04 -25.58 -1.12
N LYS A 181 4.34 -26.83 -0.77
CA LYS A 181 4.96 -27.79 -1.70
C LYS A 181 3.93 -28.02 -2.83
N GLY A 182 4.21 -27.52 -4.04
CA GLY A 182 3.27 -27.51 -5.17
C GLY A 182 2.62 -26.15 -5.49
N ALA A 183 2.89 -25.10 -4.72
CA ALA A 183 2.53 -23.75 -5.11
C ALA A 183 3.64 -23.18 -6.01
N THR A 184 3.55 -23.42 -7.31
CA THR A 184 4.28 -22.63 -8.29
C THR A 184 3.72 -21.20 -8.20
N PRO A 185 4.52 -20.20 -7.77
CA PRO A 185 4.09 -18.82 -7.96
C PRO A 185 4.01 -18.63 -9.47
N GLU A 186 2.81 -18.32 -10.00
CA GLU A 186 2.72 -17.90 -11.39
C GLU A 186 3.71 -16.75 -11.61
N ASP A 187 4.54 -16.98 -12.60
CA ASP A 187 5.75 -16.23 -12.87
C ASP A 187 5.42 -14.74 -12.92
N ARG A 188 6.15 -13.95 -12.12
CA ARG A 188 6.10 -12.51 -12.24
C ARG A 188 6.69 -12.18 -13.58
N SER A 189 5.81 -12.07 -14.57
CA SER A 189 6.12 -11.64 -15.93
C SER A 189 6.98 -10.41 -15.84
N SER A 190 8.26 -10.64 -16.09
CA SER A 190 9.26 -9.63 -16.30
C SER A 190 8.82 -8.91 -17.57
N ILE A 191 8.36 -7.68 -17.41
CA ILE A 191 8.25 -6.77 -18.54
C ILE A 191 9.54 -5.98 -18.51
N SER A 192 10.47 -6.49 -19.31
CA SER A 192 11.69 -5.85 -19.78
C SER A 192 11.44 -4.45 -20.35
#